data_AF-A0AA51QYI9-F1
#
_entry.id   AF-A0AA51QYI9-F1
#
_cell.length_a   1.000
_cell.length_b   1.000
_cell.length_c   1.000
_cell.angle_alpha   90.00
_cell.angle_beta   90.00
_cell.angle_gamma   90.00
#
_symmetry.space_group_name_H-M   'P 1'
#
loop_
_entity.id
_entity.type
_entity.pdbx_description
1 polymer ?
#
loop_
_entity_poly.entity_id
_entity_poly.type
_entity_poly.pdbx_seq_one_letter_code
_entity_poly.pdbx_strand_id
1 'polypeptide(L)'
;MNANLNQLHAVMVAGIAHYNMVRIHPFDDGNGRGARILMNLILLIQGYTPVIVRNTKRRIYLQALAAADRGDIEPFLDFIADSMLDTQRVILAEL
;
A
#
# COMPACT_ATOMS: atom_id res chain seq x y z
N MET A 1 -18.48 -2.37 8.22
CA MET A 1 -17.62 -3.02 9.23
C MET A 1 -16.74 -1.94 9.84
N ASN A 2 -17.04 -1.49 11.07
CA ASN A 2 -16.15 -0.60 11.80
C ASN A 2 -15.10 -1.45 12.52
N ALA A 3 -14.11 -1.93 11.77
CA ALA A 3 -12.93 -2.51 12.38
C ALA A 3 -12.19 -1.39 13.12
N ASN A 4 -11.89 -1.60 14.40
CA ASN A 4 -11.12 -0.67 15.19
C ASN A 4 -9.72 -0.62 14.57
N LEU A 5 -9.35 0.50 13.94
CA LEU A 5 -8.08 0.62 13.18
C LEU A 5 -6.86 0.28 14.05
N ASN A 6 -6.98 0.46 15.37
CA ASN A 6 -5.96 0.12 16.36
C ASN A 6 -5.70 -1.39 16.53
N GLN A 7 -6.53 -2.26 15.95
CA GLN A 7 -6.35 -3.73 15.98
C GLN A 7 -5.80 -4.29 14.67
N LEU A 8 -5.72 -3.49 13.62
CA LEU A 8 -5.20 -3.92 12.32
C LEU A 8 -3.69 -3.69 12.26
N HIS A 9 -2.98 -4.63 11.64
CA HIS A 9 -1.56 -4.46 11.35
C HIS A 9 -1.33 -3.20 10.51
N ALA A 10 -0.28 -2.42 10.80
CA ALA A 10 -0.03 -1.11 10.17
C ALA A 10 -0.01 -1.16 8.63
N VAL A 11 0.51 -2.26 8.07
CA VAL A 11 0.51 -2.53 6.61
C VAL A 11 -0.91 -2.56 6.04
N MET A 12 -1.86 -3.18 6.75
CA MET A 12 -3.25 -3.22 6.30
C MET A 12 -3.88 -1.84 6.35
N VAL A 13 -3.65 -1.08 7.43
CA VAL A 13 -4.14 0.30 7.56
C VAL A 13 -3.60 1.18 6.44
N ALA A 14 -2.29 1.14 6.18
CA ALA A 14 -1.64 1.90 5.13
C ALA A 14 -2.11 1.50 3.72
N GLY A 15 -2.28 0.19 3.47
CA GLY A 15 -2.81 -0.34 2.21
C GLY A 15 -4.26 0.11 1.96
N ILE A 16 -5.13 0.01 2.96
CA ILE A 16 -6.52 0.49 2.87
C ILE A 16 -6.56 2.00 2.61
N ALA A 17 -5.73 2.79 3.30
CA ALA A 17 -5.64 4.23 3.08
C ALA A 17 -5.19 4.56 1.65
N HIS A 18 -4.18 3.86 1.12
CA HIS A 18 -3.77 3.97 -0.27
C HIS A 18 -4.94 3.70 -1.21
N TYR A 19 -5.59 2.55 -1.06
CA TYR A 19 -6.68 2.13 -1.94
C TYR A 19 -7.81 3.16 -1.95
N ASN A 20 -8.25 3.59 -0.77
CA ASN A 20 -9.30 4.60 -0.64
C ASN A 20 -8.91 5.93 -1.30
N MET A 21 -7.66 6.37 -1.15
CA MET A 21 -7.17 7.60 -1.78
C MET A 21 -7.20 7.53 -3.31
N VAL A 22 -6.76 6.40 -3.88
CA VAL A 22 -6.83 6.18 -5.34
C VAL A 22 -8.27 6.14 -5.82
N ARG A 23 -9.16 5.49 -5.06
CA ARG A 23 -10.58 5.30 -5.39
C ARG A 23 -11.40 6.58 -5.32
N ILE A 24 -11.18 7.43 -4.31
CA ILE A 24 -11.87 8.72 -4.17
C ILE A 24 -11.45 9.68 -5.28
N HIS A 25 -10.20 9.59 -5.74
CA HIS A 25 -9.64 10.39 -6.84
C HIS A 25 -9.83 11.92 -6.66
N PRO A 26 -9.36 12.51 -5.55
CA PRO A 26 -9.71 13.89 -5.18
C PRO A 26 -8.99 15.00 -5.97
N PHE A 27 -7.98 14.68 -6.77
CA PHE A 27 -7.19 15.67 -7.54
C PHE A 27 -7.28 15.42 -9.04
N ASP A 28 -6.97 16.43 -9.87
CA ASP A 28 -6.95 16.32 -11.33
C ASP A 28 -5.82 15.40 -11.86
N ASP A 29 -4.65 15.42 -11.20
CA ASP A 29 -3.53 14.51 -11.45
C ASP A 29 -2.81 14.17 -10.14
N GLY A 30 -2.03 13.09 -10.16
CA GLY A 30 -1.12 12.74 -9.08
C GLY A 30 -1.74 11.88 -7.99
N ASN A 31 -3.00 11.47 -8.11
CA ASN A 31 -3.70 10.63 -7.13
C ASN A 31 -2.89 9.38 -6.75
N GLY A 32 -2.32 8.68 -7.73
CA GLY A 32 -1.46 7.52 -7.45
C GLY A 32 -0.17 7.87 -6.71
N ARG A 33 0.45 9.03 -7.00
CA ARG A 33 1.64 9.49 -6.27
C ARG A 33 1.28 9.87 -4.84
N GLY A 34 0.19 10.62 -4.66
CA GLY A 34 -0.33 11.01 -3.36
C GLY A 34 -0.72 9.80 -2.50
N ALA A 35 -1.38 8.80 -3.06
CA ALA A 35 -1.74 7.58 -2.36
C ALA A 35 -0.52 6.79 -1.85
N ARG A 36 0.55 6.70 -2.66
CA ARG A 36 1.81 6.06 -2.24
C ARG A 36 2.53 6.85 -1.15
N ILE A 37 2.53 8.17 -1.24
CA ILE A 37 3.10 9.05 -0.20
C ILE A 37 2.32 8.89 1.11
N LEU A 38 0.98 8.92 1.07
CA LEU A 38 0.12 8.73 2.24
C LEU A 38 0.37 7.37 2.90
N MET A 39 0.40 6.29 2.12
CA MET A 39 0.73 4.96 2.61
C MET A 39 2.07 4.93 3.33
N ASN A 40 3.12 5.44 2.70
CA ASN A 40 4.45 5.44 3.29
C ASN A 40 4.56 6.35 4.51
N LEU A 41 3.84 7.47 4.54
CA LEU A 41 3.75 8.32 5.73
C LEU A 41 3.16 7.55 6.92
N ILE A 42 2.06 6.82 6.71
CA ILE A 42 1.44 5.98 7.76
C ILE A 42 2.43 4.92 8.25
N LEU A 43 3.10 4.21 7.33
CA LEU A 43 4.07 3.17 7.69
C LEU A 43 5.24 3.73 8.51
N LEU A 44 5.80 4.86 8.08
CA LEU A 44 6.94 5.50 8.75
C LEU A 44 6.57 6.00 10.15
N ILE A 45 5.37 6.59 10.33
CA ILE A 45 4.88 7.00 11.66
C ILE A 45 4.75 5.80 12.60
N GLN A 46 4.44 4.62 12.06
CA GLN A 46 4.31 3.37 12.81
C GLN A 46 5.64 2.60 12.96
N GLY A 47 6.77 3.17 12.51
CA GLY A 47 8.09 2.54 12.62
C GLY A 47 8.37 1.42 11.60
N TYR A 48 7.56 1.31 10.55
CA TYR A 48 7.77 0.34 9.47
C TYR A 48 8.60 0.94 8.33
N THR A 49 9.28 0.06 7.60
CA THR A 49 10.00 0.41 6.37
C THR A 49 9.04 0.85 5.27
N PRO A 50 9.44 1.79 4.39
CA PRO A 50 8.61 2.22 3.29
C PRO A 50 8.38 1.11 2.25
N VAL A 51 7.21 1.12 1.63
CA VAL A 51 6.86 0.24 0.52
C VAL A 51 7.24 0.91 -0.80
N ILE A 52 7.99 0.17 -1.61
CA ILE A 52 8.40 0.60 -2.95
C ILE A 52 7.66 -0.23 -4.00
N VAL A 53 6.65 0.38 -4.62
CA VAL A 53 5.94 -0.21 -5.77
C VAL A 53 6.83 -0.11 -7.01
N ARG A 54 7.63 -1.15 -7.27
CA ARG A 54 8.59 -1.19 -8.38
C ARG A 54 7.86 -1.21 -9.73
N ASN A 55 8.41 -0.50 -10.72
CA ASN A 55 7.83 -0.46 -12.07
C ASN A 55 7.75 -1.84 -12.73
N THR A 56 8.69 -2.75 -12.40
CA THR A 56 8.67 -4.16 -12.84
C THR A 56 7.43 -4.92 -12.36
N LYS A 57 6.84 -4.52 -11.23
CA LYS A 57 5.62 -5.10 -10.66
C LYS A 57 4.35 -4.31 -10.99
N ARG A 58 4.43 -3.29 -11.87
CA ARG A 58 3.30 -2.40 -12.22
C ARG A 58 2.05 -3.17 -12.64
N ARG A 59 2.20 -4.22 -13.45
CA ARG A 59 1.07 -5.04 -13.92
C ARG A 59 0.33 -5.71 -12.76
N ILE A 60 1.08 -6.29 -11.82
CA ILE A 60 0.53 -6.97 -10.64
C ILE A 60 -0.19 -5.96 -9.75
N TYR A 61 0.43 -4.81 -9.49
CA TYR A 61 -0.18 -3.71 -8.73
C TYR A 61 -1.54 -3.27 -9.32
N LEU A 62 -1.61 -3.07 -10.64
CA LEU A 62 -2.86 -2.66 -11.30
C LEU A 62 -3.92 -3.77 -11.26
N GLN A 63 -3.51 -5.03 -11.41
CA GLN A 63 -4.43 -6.17 -11.30
C GLN A 63 -5.01 -6.32 -9.89
N ALA A 64 -4.17 -6.09 -8.87
CA ALA A 64 -4.59 -6.13 -7.48
C ALA A 64 -5.57 -4.99 -7.13
N LEU A 65 -5.32 -3.77 -7.63
CA LEU A 65 -6.28 -2.67 -7.51
C LEU A 65 -7.61 -2.99 -8.20
N ALA A 66 -7.56 -3.58 -9.39
CA ALA A 66 -8.78 -3.97 -10.10
C ALA A 66 -9.56 -5.08 -9.36
N ALA A 67 -8.88 -5.97 -8.63
CA ALA A 67 -9.53 -6.94 -7.74
C ALA A 67 -10.23 -6.24 -6.56
N ALA A 68 -9.55 -5.27 -5.94
CA ALA A 68 -10.11 -4.47 -4.86
C ALA A 68 -11.36 -3.71 -5.31
N ASP A 69 -11.37 -3.17 -6.53
CA ASP A 69 -12.55 -2.51 -7.13
C ASP A 69 -13.74 -3.46 -7.32
N ARG A 70 -13.50 -4.77 -7.43
CA ARG A 70 -14.55 -5.80 -7.48
C ARG A 70 -14.95 -6.33 -6.09
N GLY A 71 -14.42 -5.74 -5.02
CA GLY A 71 -14.72 -6.10 -3.63
C GLY A 71 -13.72 -7.06 -3.00
N ASP A 72 -12.67 -7.45 -3.72
CA ASP A 72 -11.62 -8.35 -3.22
C ASP A 72 -10.31 -7.59 -2.98
N ILE A 73 -10.15 -7.03 -1.77
CA ILE A 73 -8.99 -6.20 -1.41
C ILE A 73 -7.75 -7.01 -1.03
N GLU A 74 -7.91 -8.30 -0.74
CA GLU A 74 -6.85 -9.16 -0.22
C GLU A 74 -5.61 -9.21 -1.14
N PRO A 75 -5.74 -9.40 -2.48
CA PRO A 75 -4.60 -9.35 -3.40
C PRO A 75 -3.82 -8.03 -3.35
N PHE A 76 -4.50 -6.93 -3.05
CA PHE A 76 -3.86 -5.63 -2.93
C PHE A 76 -3.08 -5.50 -1.62
N LEU A 77 -3.62 -5.98 -0.51
CA LEU A 77 -2.93 -5.97 0.78
C LEU A 77 -1.71 -6.89 0.76
N ASP A 78 -1.83 -8.08 0.17
CA ASP A 78 -0.71 -9.01 -0.04
C ASP A 78 0.39 -8.37 -0.88
N PHE A 79 0.02 -7.72 -1.98
CA PHE A 79 0.97 -7.01 -2.82
C PHE A 79 1.77 -5.94 -2.05
N ILE A 80 1.11 -5.19 -1.16
CA ILE A 80 1.77 -4.18 -0.32
C ILE A 80 2.68 -4.84 0.72
N ALA A 81 2.24 -5.92 1.36
CA ALA A 81 3.03 -6.67 2.34
C ALA A 81 4.30 -7.26 1.69
N ASP A 82 4.17 -7.91 0.53
CA ASP A 82 5.30 -8.45 -0.23
C ASP A 82 6.28 -7.36 -0.65
N SER A 83 5.75 -6.22 -1.10
CA SER A 83 6.59 -5.08 -1.48
C SER A 83 7.34 -4.47 -0.29
N MET A 84 6.76 -4.52 0.92
CA MET A 84 7.45 -4.12 2.15
C MET A 84 8.59 -5.09 2.49
N LEU A 85 8.30 -6.40 2.44
CA LEU A 85 9.30 -7.44 2.71
C LEU A 85 10.46 -7.36 1.72
N ASP A 86 10.20 -7.08 0.45
CA ASP A 86 11.24 -6.85 -0.55
C ASP A 86 12.13 -5.65 -0.20
N THR A 87 11.55 -4.54 0.27
CA THR A 87 12.33 -3.40 0.74
C THR A 87 13.18 -3.77 1.95
N GLN A 88 12.61 -4.46 2.94
CA GLN A 88 13.34 -4.89 4.14
C GLN A 88 14.53 -5.78 3.80
N ARG A 89 14.34 -6.74 2.88
CA ARG A 89 15.43 -7.62 2.41
C ARG A 89 16.57 -6.84 1.78
N VAL A 90 16.26 -5.82 0.98
CA VAL A 90 17.29 -4.96 0.37
C VAL A 90 18.05 -4.18 1.45
N ILE A 91 17.34 -3.54 2.39
CA ILE A 91 17.97 -2.79 3.47
C ILE A 91 18.88 -3.70 4.32
N LEU A 92 18.38 -4.87 4.71
CA LEU A 92 19.14 -5.84 5.52
C LEU A 92 20.36 -6.42 4.80
N ALA A 93 20.35 -6.48 3.46
CA ALA A 93 21.49 -6.94 2.68
C ALA A 93 22.60 -5.87 2.54
N GLU A 94 22.29 -4.61 2.86
CA GLU A 94 23.22 -3.48 2.80
C GLU A 94 23.79 -3.09 4.19
N LEU A 95 23.35 -3.77 5.25
CA LEU A 95 23.86 -3.65 6.63
C LEU A 95 24.95 -4.69 6.93
#